data_AF-H9BJQ4-F1
#
_entry.id   AF-H9BJQ4-F1
#
_cell.length_a   1.000
_cell.length_b   1.000
_cell.length_c   1.000
_cell.angle_alpha   90.00
_cell.angle_beta   90.00
_cell.angle_gamma   90.00
#
_symmetry.space_group_name_H-M   'P 1'
#
loop_
_entity.id
_entity.type
_entity.pdbx_description
1 polymer ?
#
loop_
_entity_poly.entity_id
_entity_poly.type
_entity_poly.pdbx_seq_one_letter_code
_entity_poly.pdbx_strand_id
1 'polypeptide(L)'
;EKYPGWYSKYGKWWENYNRLRYPGRNKPIAFENVDYQYPHRCWTCMVPCLIREDMVTDKVDGQWRTYCSETCAWTDTTAFRPQYEGRPT
;
A
#
# COMPACT_ATOMS: atom_id res chain seq x y z
N GLU A 1 26.20 4.03 -1.20
CA GLU A 1 24.87 3.47 -0.87
C GLU A 1 23.98 4.59 -0.35
N LYS A 2 22.79 4.82 -0.94
CA LYS A 2 21.87 5.88 -0.48
C LYS A 2 20.88 5.40 0.59
N TYR A 3 20.64 4.09 0.65
CA TYR A 3 19.69 3.45 1.56
C TYR A 3 20.32 2.19 2.17
N PRO A 4 21.09 2.33 3.26
CA PRO A 4 21.65 1.18 3.97
C PRO A 4 20.55 0.18 4.36
N GLY A 5 20.77 -1.10 4.10
CA GLY A 5 19.79 -2.17 4.38
C GLY A 5 18.71 -2.37 3.31
N TRP A 6 18.64 -1.54 2.26
CA TRP A 6 17.62 -1.66 1.20
C TRP A 6 17.64 -3.04 0.53
N TYR A 7 18.81 -3.55 0.16
CA TYR A 7 18.92 -4.86 -0.49
C TYR A 7 18.51 -6.00 0.46
N SER A 8 18.86 -5.91 1.74
CA SER A 8 18.44 -6.90 2.74
C SER A 8 16.92 -6.98 2.85
N LYS A 9 16.22 -5.83 2.83
CA LYS A 9 14.75 -5.79 2.95
C LYS A 9 14.02 -6.07 1.62
N TYR A 10 14.49 -5.53 0.50
CA TYR A 10 13.74 -5.51 -0.77
C TYR A 10 14.42 -6.27 -1.92
N GLY A 11 15.69 -6.65 -1.79
CA GLY A 11 16.50 -7.21 -2.88
C GLY A 11 15.92 -8.49 -3.45
N LYS A 12 15.53 -9.44 -2.59
CA LYS A 12 14.94 -10.72 -3.01
C LYS A 12 13.65 -10.55 -3.82
N TRP A 13 12.81 -9.59 -3.45
CA TRP A 13 11.60 -9.28 -4.21
C TRP A 13 11.94 -8.80 -5.63
N TRP A 14 12.93 -7.90 -5.75
CA TRP A 14 13.37 -7.39 -7.06
C TRP A 14 14.04 -8.48 -7.92
N GLU A 15 14.79 -9.39 -7.32
CA GLU A 15 15.35 -10.56 -8.03
C GLU A 15 14.25 -11.46 -8.58
N ASN A 16 13.20 -11.72 -7.79
CA ASN A 16 12.03 -12.47 -8.23
C ASN A 16 11.30 -11.75 -9.39
N TYR A 17 11.04 -10.45 -9.23
CA TYR A 17 10.37 -9.64 -10.26
C TYR A 17 11.17 -9.59 -11.56
N ASN A 18 12.51 -9.49 -11.48
CA ASN A 18 13.39 -9.45 -12.65
C ASN A 18 13.33 -10.74 -13.49
N ARG A 19 12.87 -11.88 -12.94
CA ARG A 19 12.61 -13.09 -13.74
C ARG A 19 11.50 -12.89 -14.77
N LEU A 20 10.57 -11.96 -14.51
CA LEU A 20 9.42 -11.69 -15.36
C LEU A 20 9.72 -10.84 -16.60
N ARG A 21 10.95 -10.33 -16.74
CA ARG A 21 11.34 -9.35 -17.76
C ARG A 21 11.23 -9.81 -19.22
N TYR A 22 11.02 -11.11 -19.46
CA TYR A 22 10.99 -11.70 -20.80
C TYR A 22 9.54 -11.79 -21.32
N PRO A 23 9.16 -11.00 -22.34
CA PRO A 23 7.81 -11.04 -22.89
C PRO A 23 7.44 -12.44 -23.40
N GLY A 24 6.19 -12.85 -23.17
CA GLY A 24 5.63 -14.11 -23.67
C GLY A 24 6.11 -15.40 -22.96
N ARG A 25 6.98 -15.30 -21.95
CA ARG A 25 7.46 -16.46 -21.17
C ARG A 25 6.76 -16.66 -19.83
N ASN A 26 6.06 -15.63 -19.35
CA ASN A 26 5.46 -15.60 -18.03
C ASN A 26 3.95 -15.37 -18.13
N LYS A 27 3.21 -15.90 -17.17
CA LYS A 27 1.82 -15.56 -16.89
C LYS A 27 1.73 -14.12 -16.36
N PRO A 28 0.53 -13.52 -16.28
CA PRO A 28 0.35 -12.28 -15.53
C PRO A 28 0.90 -12.43 -14.11
N ILE A 29 1.51 -11.37 -13.57
CA ILE A 29 2.24 -11.40 -12.29
C ILE A 29 1.43 -11.99 -11.11
N ALA A 30 0.11 -11.78 -11.11
CA ALA A 30 -0.80 -12.32 -10.09
C ALA A 30 -0.87 -13.86 -10.08
N PHE A 31 -0.39 -14.53 -11.14
CA PHE A 31 -0.38 -15.98 -11.31
C PHE A 31 1.03 -16.56 -11.41
N GLU A 32 2.04 -15.77 -11.08
CA GLU A 32 3.45 -16.17 -11.07
C GLU A 32 3.97 -16.41 -9.66
N ASN A 33 4.86 -17.39 -9.50
CA ASN A 33 5.51 -17.66 -8.21
C ASN A 33 6.71 -16.73 -7.99
N VAL A 34 6.43 -15.44 -7.87
CA VAL A 34 7.42 -14.37 -7.68
C VAL A 34 7.22 -13.58 -6.39
N ASP A 35 6.46 -14.13 -5.44
CA ASP A 35 6.14 -13.48 -4.17
C ASP A 35 5.40 -12.13 -4.35
N TYR A 36 4.66 -12.01 -5.45
CA TYR A 36 3.74 -10.90 -5.65
C TYR A 36 2.47 -11.13 -4.83
N GLN A 37 2.00 -10.07 -4.20
CA GLN A 37 0.78 -10.07 -3.42
C GLN A 37 -0.04 -8.87 -3.86
N TYR A 38 -1.32 -9.10 -4.18
CA TYR A 38 -2.18 -8.02 -4.63
C TYR A 38 -2.40 -7.02 -3.47
N PRO A 39 -2.04 -5.75 -3.64
CA PRO A 39 -2.11 -4.78 -2.55
C PRO A 39 -3.55 -4.31 -2.34
N HIS A 40 -3.88 -3.99 -1.09
CA HIS A 40 -5.06 -3.17 -0.81
C HIS A 40 -4.86 -1.75 -1.34
N ARG A 41 -5.96 -1.08 -1.69
CA ARG A 41 -5.91 0.32 -2.13
C ARG A 41 -6.15 1.24 -0.93
N CYS A 42 -5.32 2.26 -0.76
CA CYS A 42 -5.55 3.30 0.23
C CYS A 42 -6.83 4.07 -0.12
N TRP A 43 -7.71 4.25 0.85
CA TRP A 43 -8.95 5.01 0.69
C TRP A 43 -8.68 6.49 0.43
N THR A 44 -7.69 7.06 1.11
CA THR A 44 -7.40 8.50 1.10
C THR A 44 -6.65 8.94 -0.15
N CYS A 45 -5.50 8.33 -0.45
CA CYS A 45 -4.63 8.77 -1.54
C CYS A 45 -4.78 7.96 -2.83
N MET A 46 -5.59 6.90 -2.83
CA MET A 46 -5.84 6.01 -3.97
C MET A 46 -4.61 5.23 -4.47
N VAL A 47 -3.46 5.33 -3.79
CA VAL A 47 -2.25 4.55 -4.06
C VAL A 47 -2.33 3.19 -3.35
N PRO A 48 -1.70 2.13 -3.88
CA PRO A 48 -1.61 0.84 -3.19
C PRO A 48 -0.90 0.93 -1.83
N CYS A 49 -1.39 0.18 -0.84
CA CYS A 49 -0.73 -0.01 0.45
C CYS A 49 0.43 -1.01 0.28
N LEU A 50 1.59 -0.51 -0.15
CA LEU A 50 2.75 -1.35 -0.51
C LEU A 50 3.56 -1.86 0.69
N ILE A 51 3.59 -1.09 1.78
CA ILE A 51 4.27 -1.46 3.03
C ILE A 51 3.21 -1.98 3.99
N ARG A 52 3.30 -3.27 4.34
CA ARG A 52 2.28 -3.95 5.17
C ARG A 52 2.32 -3.46 6.60
N GLU A 53 3.52 -3.15 7.09
CA GLU A 53 3.78 -2.67 8.43
C GLU A 53 3.15 -1.29 8.68
N ASP A 54 2.94 -0.51 7.63
CA ASP A 54 2.33 0.83 7.70
C ASP A 54 0.82 0.79 7.42
N MET A 55 0.26 -0.37 7.07
CA MET A 55 -1.14 -0.49 6.65
C MET A 55 -2.08 -0.39 7.86
N VAL A 56 -3.01 0.54 7.79
CA VAL A 56 -4.09 0.71 8.78
C VAL A 56 -5.40 0.23 8.18
N THR A 57 -6.25 -0.40 9.00
CA THR A 57 -7.60 -0.82 8.61
C THR A 57 -8.59 -0.33 9.65
N ASP A 58 -9.67 0.31 9.21
CA ASP A 58 -10.73 0.80 10.11
C ASP A 58 -12.11 0.74 9.45
N LYS A 59 -13.17 0.79 10.26
CA LYS A 59 -14.56 0.80 9.80
C LYS A 59 -15.16 2.19 9.94
N VAL A 60 -15.18 2.95 8.85
CA VAL A 60 -15.65 4.34 8.81
C VAL A 60 -16.96 4.41 8.03
N ASP A 61 -17.96 5.07 8.61
CA ASP A 61 -19.31 5.20 8.04
C ASP A 61 -19.94 3.83 7.66
N GLY A 62 -19.64 2.79 8.46
CA GLY A 62 -20.12 1.43 8.24
C GLY A 62 -19.33 0.62 7.20
N GLN A 63 -18.35 1.21 6.51
CA GLN A 63 -17.54 0.56 5.50
C GLN A 63 -16.12 0.27 6.01
N TRP A 64 -15.63 -0.94 5.79
CA TRP A 64 -14.22 -1.27 5.99
C TRP A 64 -13.35 -0.55 4.97
N ARG A 65 -12.35 0.19 5.45
CA ARG A 65 -11.40 0.96 4.65
C ARG A 65 -9.98 0.58 5.03
N THR A 66 -9.09 0.65 4.05
CA THR A 66 -7.65 0.41 4.21
C THR A 66 -6.87 1.69 3.89
N TYR A 67 -5.80 1.94 4.63
CA TYR A 67 -4.95 3.13 4.47
C TYR A 67 -3.47 2.72 4.40
N CYS A 68 -2.68 3.44 3.61
CA CYS A 68 -1.25 3.14 3.44
C CYS A 68 -0.37 3.75 4.53
N SER A 69 -0.93 4.57 5.42
CA SER A 69 -0.23 5.16 6.56
C SER A 69 -1.23 5.67 7.61
N GLU A 70 -0.75 5.89 8.83
CA GLU A 70 -1.51 6.53 9.91
C GLU A 70 -2.02 7.91 9.51
N THR A 71 -1.21 8.71 8.82
CA THR A 71 -1.63 10.03 8.33
C THR A 71 -2.79 9.91 7.34
N CYS A 72 -2.76 8.94 6.42
CA CYS A 72 -3.87 8.72 5.50
C CYS A 72 -5.15 8.31 6.25
N ALA A 73 -5.05 7.48 7.28
CA ALA A 73 -6.18 7.11 8.12
C ALA A 73 -6.75 8.34 8.84
N TRP A 74 -5.90 9.10 9.54
CA TRP A 74 -6.28 10.32 10.26
C TRP A 74 -6.95 11.36 9.35
N THR A 75 -6.47 11.51 8.11
CA THR A 75 -7.06 12.41 7.13
C THR A 75 -8.54 12.09 6.87
N ASP A 76 -8.88 10.82 6.71
CA ASP A 76 -10.26 10.36 6.45
C ASP A 76 -11.12 10.29 7.73
N THR A 77 -10.54 9.84 8.84
CA THR A 77 -11.28 9.60 10.09
C THR A 77 -11.44 10.84 10.94
N THR A 78 -10.61 11.87 10.73
CA THR A 78 -10.55 13.05 11.61
C THR A 78 -10.48 14.35 10.82
N ALA A 79 -9.46 14.54 9.96
CA ALA A 79 -9.17 15.86 9.38
C ALA A 79 -10.26 16.39 8.44
N PHE A 80 -10.87 15.53 7.62
CA PHE A 80 -11.92 15.89 6.67
C PHE A 80 -13.30 15.35 7.08
N ARG A 81 -13.55 15.24 8.39
CA ARG A 81 -14.92 15.04 8.91
C ARG A 81 -15.66 16.38 8.88
N PRO A 82 -17.01 16.41 8.81
CA PRO A 82 -17.78 17.65 8.60
C PRO A 82 -17.46 18.81 9.55
N GLN A 83 -16.90 18.52 10.73
CA GLN A 83 -16.29 19.50 11.60
C GLN A 83 -14.90 19.02 12.04
N TYR A 84 -13.93 19.92 12.03
CA TYR A 84 -12.58 19.72 12.54
C TYR A 84 -12.19 20.91 13.43
N GLU A 85 -11.78 20.64 14.67
CA GLU A 85 -11.40 21.67 15.65
C GLU A 85 -12.43 22.80 15.81
N GLY A 86 -13.71 22.47 15.75
CA GLY A 86 -14.82 23.42 15.87
C GLY A 86 -15.07 24.28 14.63
N ARG A 87 -14.46 23.95 13.48
CA ARG A 87 -14.66 24.61 12.19
C ARG A 87 -15.20 23.63 11.16
N PRO A 88 -16.06 24.08 10.22
CA PRO A 88 -16.42 23.25 9.06
C PRO A 88 -15.18 23.00 8.20
N THR A 89 -15.13 21.82 7.60
CA THR A 89 -14.06 21.34 6.71
C THR A 89 -14.47 21.41 5.24
#